data_AF-A0A3P2EGX3-F1
#
_entry.id   AF-A0A3P2EGX3-F1
#
_cell.length_a   1.000
_cell.length_b   1.000
_cell.length_c   1.000
_cell.angle_alpha   90.00
_cell.angle_beta   90.00
_cell.angle_gamma   90.00
#
_symmetry.space_group_name_H-M   'P 1'
#
loop_
_entity.id
_entity.type
_entity.pdbx_description
1 polymer ?
#
loop_
_entity_poly.entity_id
_entity_poly.type
_entity_poly.pdbx_seq_one_letter_code
_entity_poly.pdbx_strand_id
1 'polypeptide(L)'
;MNGCVYWWCTTLGPMRDIIRSQPVYTIQYYGQSLEYTSEQILADKYTIWCGEQLWASFVFAAVVSLVICIVTFFIASWVLGRRKQQSEDENTGGRQLSDKPKEVARQMKRDGMASDIKIGDLPILKNSEIQNFCLHGTVGSGKSEVIRRLLNYVRARGDMAIIYDRSCEFVKAIMTRHWIKSSTRWIRARRGICGKSA
;
A
#
# COMPACT_ATOMS: atom_id res chain seq x y z
N MET A 1 -25.33 44.56 19.29
CA MET A 1 -26.13 44.43 20.52
C MET A 1 -27.60 44.76 20.27
N ASN A 2 -27.93 45.89 19.64
CA ASN A 2 -29.32 46.29 19.36
C ASN A 2 -30.11 45.28 18.49
N GLY A 3 -29.48 44.64 17.50
CA GLY A 3 -30.12 43.56 16.72
C GLY A 3 -30.47 42.31 17.54
N CYS A 4 -29.72 42.01 18.60
CA CYS A 4 -30.04 40.92 19.52
C CYS A 4 -31.26 41.28 20.39
N VAL A 5 -31.37 42.54 20.82
CA VAL A 5 -32.53 43.04 21.58
C VAL A 5 -33.79 43.03 20.72
N TYR A 6 -33.67 43.34 19.42
CA TYR A 6 -34.76 43.19 18.46
C TYR A 6 -35.25 41.73 18.40
N TRP A 7 -34.37 40.78 18.10
CA TRP A 7 -34.73 39.35 18.05
C TRP A 7 -35.26 38.81 19.38
N TRP A 8 -34.71 39.26 20.51
CA TRP A 8 -35.21 38.95 21.85
C TRP A 8 -36.65 39.44 22.06
N CYS A 9 -36.94 40.69 21.68
CA CYS A 9 -38.29 41.24 21.73
C CYS A 9 -39.25 40.53 20.75
N THR A 10 -38.77 40.13 19.57
CA THR A 10 -39.54 39.33 18.60
C THR A 10 -39.90 37.97 19.18
N THR A 11 -38.97 37.26 19.82
CA THR A 11 -39.22 35.96 20.45
C THR A 11 -40.15 36.02 21.66
N LEU A 12 -40.20 37.18 22.34
CA LEU A 12 -41.07 37.43 23.49
C LEU A 12 -42.45 37.99 23.12
N GLY A 13 -42.71 38.25 21.84
CA GLY A 13 -44.00 38.73 21.33
C GLY A 13 -45.22 37.94 21.83
N PRO A 14 -45.22 36.59 21.83
CA PRO A 14 -46.36 35.78 22.28
C PRO A 14 -46.59 35.80 23.80
N MET A 15 -45.54 36.06 24.60
CA MET A 15 -45.65 36.16 26.06
C MET A 15 -46.06 37.56 26.53
N ARG A 16 -46.06 38.53 25.63
CA ARG A 16 -46.34 39.92 25.92
C ARG A 16 -47.78 40.16 26.34
N ASP A 17 -48.73 39.42 25.76
CA ASP A 17 -50.16 39.52 26.10
C ASP A 17 -50.47 39.06 27.54
N ILE A 18 -49.55 38.34 28.18
CA ILE A 18 -49.69 37.81 29.54
C ILE A 18 -49.05 38.75 30.57
N ILE A 19 -48.18 39.67 30.15
CA ILE A 19 -47.39 40.52 31.05
C ILE A 19 -48.05 41.89 31.21
N ARG A 20 -48.52 42.17 32.43
CA ARG A 20 -49.31 43.37 32.77
C ARG A 20 -48.51 44.69 32.78
N SER A 21 -47.18 44.62 32.87
CA SER A 21 -46.27 45.78 32.87
C SER A 21 -45.22 45.63 31.78
N GLN A 22 -45.23 46.51 30.78
CA GLN A 22 -44.33 46.41 29.64
C GLN A 22 -42.87 46.61 30.08
N PRO A 23 -41.95 45.66 29.82
CA PRO A 23 -40.55 45.83 30.15
C PRO A 23 -39.94 46.93 29.29
N VAL A 24 -39.24 47.86 29.93
CA VAL A 24 -38.48 48.93 29.30
C VAL A 24 -37.10 48.38 28.95
N TYR A 25 -36.69 48.51 27.69
CA TYR A 25 -35.37 48.08 27.25
C TYR A 25 -34.54 49.30 26.85
N THR A 26 -33.29 49.34 27.32
CA THR A 26 -32.32 50.37 26.95
C THR A 26 -31.68 50.04 25.61
N ILE A 27 -31.94 50.85 24.59
CA ILE A 27 -31.27 50.78 23.29
C ILE A 27 -30.16 51.82 23.26
N GLN A 28 -28.97 51.40 22.86
CA GLN A 28 -27.82 52.28 22.67
C GLN A 28 -27.89 52.92 21.27
N TYR A 29 -28.17 54.22 21.19
CA TYR A 29 -28.28 54.98 19.94
C TYR A 29 -27.20 56.07 19.91
N TYR A 30 -26.24 55.99 18.98
CA TYR A 30 -25.12 56.96 18.84
C TYR A 30 -24.44 57.37 20.17
N GLY A 31 -24.29 56.44 21.12
CA GLY A 31 -23.65 56.69 22.42
C GLY A 31 -24.57 57.23 23.53
N GLN A 32 -25.88 57.33 23.27
CA GLN A 32 -26.91 57.66 24.27
C GLN A 32 -27.79 56.43 24.54
N SER A 33 -28.06 56.15 25.82
CA SER A 33 -28.97 55.07 26.23
C SER A 33 -30.39 55.63 26.28
N LEU A 34 -31.23 55.20 25.34
CA LEU A 34 -32.64 55.59 25.30
C LEU A 34 -33.52 54.42 25.76
N GLU A 35 -34.45 54.72 26.66
CA GLU A 35 -35.42 53.77 27.19
C GLU A 35 -36.62 53.67 26.24
N TYR A 36 -36.79 52.51 25.61
CA TYR A 36 -37.90 52.24 24.71
C TYR A 36 -38.75 51.09 25.24
N THR A 37 -40.06 51.23 25.10
CA THR A 37 -40.99 50.12 25.30
C THR A 37 -40.87 49.16 24.13
N SER A 38 -40.98 47.86 24.36
CA SER A 38 -40.77 46.83 23.32
C SER A 38 -41.64 46.97 22.07
N GLU A 39 -42.70 47.77 22.06
CA GLU A 39 -43.57 48.00 20.89
C GLU A 39 -42.94 49.03 19.95
N GLN A 40 -42.38 50.09 20.55
CA GLN A 40 -41.62 51.11 19.85
C GLN A 40 -40.34 50.51 19.25
N ILE A 41 -39.74 49.52 19.92
CA ILE A 41 -38.57 48.78 19.41
C ILE A 41 -38.90 47.93 18.19
N LEU A 42 -40.08 47.32 18.14
CA LEU A 42 -40.53 46.49 17.02
C LEU A 42 -41.04 47.33 15.84
N ALA A 43 -41.50 48.55 16.08
CA ALA A 43 -41.95 49.48 15.04
C ALA A 43 -40.84 50.36 14.46
N ASP A 44 -39.72 50.52 15.17
CA ASP A 44 -38.61 51.35 14.71
C ASP A 44 -37.86 50.70 13.54
N LYS A 45 -37.58 51.49 12.49
CA LYS A 45 -36.91 51.02 11.28
C LYS A 45 -35.44 50.66 11.54
N TYR A 46 -34.80 51.34 12.49
CA TYR A 46 -33.38 51.14 12.80
C TYR A 46 -33.11 49.80 13.50
N THR A 47 -33.97 49.40 14.44
CA THR A 47 -33.87 48.12 15.16
C THR A 47 -34.16 46.93 14.25
N ILE A 48 -35.13 47.05 13.35
CA ILE A 48 -35.41 46.06 12.30
C ILE A 48 -34.18 45.89 11.40
N TRP A 49 -33.59 46.99 10.92
CA TRP A 49 -32.38 46.94 10.08
C TRP A 49 -31.19 46.29 10.80
N CYS A 50 -31.00 46.62 12.09
CA CYS A 50 -29.99 45.97 12.93
C CYS A 50 -30.25 44.46 13.11
N GLY A 51 -31.52 44.05 13.17
CA GLY A 51 -31.93 42.65 13.26
C GLY A 51 -31.63 41.86 11.99
N GLU A 52 -31.94 42.44 10.83
CA GLU A 52 -31.66 41.86 9.51
C GLU A 52 -30.16 41.70 9.27
N GLN A 53 -29.35 42.71 9.62
CA GLN A 53 -27.90 42.63 9.46
C GLN A 53 -27.26 41.56 10.35
N LEU A 54 -27.78 41.37 11.57
CA LEU A 54 -27.33 40.32 12.48
C LEU A 54 -27.66 38.93 11.92
N TRP A 55 -28.88 38.76 11.41
CA TRP A 55 -29.32 37.52 10.79
C TRP A 55 -28.50 37.18 9.53
N ALA A 56 -28.30 38.15 8.64
CA ALA A 56 -27.50 38.00 7.43
C ALA A 56 -26.05 37.60 7.75
N SER A 57 -25.44 38.22 8.76
CA SER A 57 -24.08 37.89 9.20
C SER A 57 -23.99 36.47 9.77
N PHE A 58 -25.02 36.03 10.50
CA PHE A 58 -25.09 34.67 11.05
C PHE A 58 -25.21 33.61 9.95
N VAL A 59 -26.12 33.83 8.98
CA VAL A 59 -26.30 32.92 7.84
C VAL A 59 -25.02 32.84 7.01
N PHE A 60 -24.37 33.97 6.76
CA PHE A 60 -23.11 34.00 6.03
C PHE A 60 -22.00 33.20 6.75
N ALA A 61 -21.83 33.40 8.06
CA ALA A 61 -20.86 32.64 8.85
C ALA A 61 -21.18 31.13 8.90
N ALA A 62 -22.46 30.77 8.98
CA ALA A 62 -22.89 29.37 8.94
C ALA A 62 -22.54 28.71 7.59
N VAL A 63 -22.76 29.39 6.47
CA VAL A 63 -22.40 28.89 5.14
C VAL A 63 -20.89 28.74 4.99
N VAL A 64 -20.12 29.75 5.39
CA VAL A 64 -18.66 29.72 5.30
C VAL A 64 -18.06 28.58 6.15
N SER A 65 -18.54 28.40 7.38
CA SER A 65 -18.07 27.31 8.25
C SER A 65 -18.43 25.93 7.71
N LEU A 66 -19.64 25.75 7.16
CA LEU A 66 -20.05 24.50 6.51
C LEU A 66 -19.13 24.14 5.33
N VAL A 67 -18.81 25.11 4.48
CA VAL A 67 -17.90 24.89 3.33
C VAL A 67 -16.52 24.45 3.79
N ILE A 68 -15.97 25.11 4.83
CA ILE A 68 -14.66 24.76 5.38
C ILE A 68 -14.66 23.34 5.97
N CYS A 69 -15.71 22.96 6.69
CA CYS A 69 -15.87 21.60 7.22
C CYS A 69 -15.93 20.54 6.11
N ILE A 70 -16.66 20.81 5.02
CA ILE A 70 -16.75 19.90 3.88
C ILE A 70 -15.38 19.74 3.21
N VAL A 71 -14.71 20.85 2.91
CA VAL A 71 -13.38 20.82 2.24
C VAL A 71 -12.36 20.06 3.10
N THR A 72 -12.30 20.34 4.40
CA THR A 72 -11.37 19.64 5.31
C THR A 72 -11.67 18.16 5.43
N PHE A 73 -12.96 17.76 5.46
CA PHE A 73 -13.36 16.36 5.44
C PHE A 73 -12.91 15.64 4.16
N PHE A 74 -13.14 16.24 2.99
CA PHE A 74 -12.71 15.66 1.72
C PHE A 74 -11.19 15.50 1.62
N ILE A 75 -10.42 16.50 2.07
CA ILE A 75 -8.96 16.43 2.10
C ILE A 75 -8.51 15.30 3.05
N ALA A 76 -9.09 15.21 4.25
CA ALA A 76 -8.77 14.16 5.21
C ALA A 76 -9.11 12.77 4.65
N SER A 77 -10.31 12.58 4.09
CA SER A 77 -10.73 11.32 3.47
C SER A 77 -9.84 10.95 2.28
N TRP A 78 -9.41 11.91 1.47
CA TRP A 78 -8.52 11.66 0.33
C TRP A 78 -7.11 11.24 0.78
N VAL A 79 -6.55 11.92 1.78
CA VAL A 79 -5.24 11.58 2.38
C VAL A 79 -5.29 10.21 3.05
N LEU A 80 -6.33 9.90 3.81
CA LEU A 80 -6.51 8.58 4.43
C LEU A 80 -6.75 7.48 3.39
N GLY A 81 -7.51 7.75 2.33
CA GLY A 81 -7.74 6.80 1.24
C GLY A 81 -6.44 6.40 0.53
N ARG A 82 -5.54 7.35 0.30
CA ARG A 82 -4.21 7.08 -0.28
C ARG A 82 -3.31 6.30 0.69
N ARG A 83 -3.38 6.58 1.99
CA ARG A 83 -2.64 5.82 3.01
C ARG A 83 -3.14 4.39 3.16
N LYS A 84 -4.45 4.15 3.03
CA LYS A 84 -5.02 2.80 3.16
C LYS A 84 -4.55 1.87 2.05
N GLN A 85 -4.36 2.39 0.84
CA GLN A 85 -3.77 1.65 -0.28
C GLN A 85 -2.26 1.37 -0.09
N GLN A 86 -1.54 2.20 0.67
CA GLN A 86 -0.14 1.92 1.05
C GLN A 86 -0.03 1.01 2.28
N SER A 87 -1.03 1.00 3.17
CA SER A 87 -1.04 0.23 4.41
C SER A 87 -1.35 -1.25 4.23
N GLU A 88 -1.99 -1.66 3.12
CA GLU A 88 -2.07 -3.09 2.77
C GLU A 88 -0.74 -3.64 2.23
N ASP A 89 0.19 -2.76 1.84
CA ASP A 89 1.49 -3.11 1.25
C ASP A 89 2.71 -2.67 2.09
N GLU A 90 2.54 -2.36 3.38
CA GLU A 90 3.69 -2.29 4.29
C GLU A 90 4.03 -3.70 4.80
N ASN A 91 4.58 -4.51 3.91
CA ASN A 91 5.41 -5.64 4.30
C ASN A 91 6.70 -5.10 4.93
N THR A 92 6.67 -4.86 6.24
CA THR A 92 7.74 -4.31 7.11
C THR A 92 9.01 -5.16 7.20
N GLY A 93 9.24 -6.04 6.22
CA GLY A 93 10.44 -6.85 6.08
C GLY A 93 10.20 -8.31 6.45
N GLY A 94 10.72 -9.20 5.61
CA GLY A 94 10.60 -10.65 5.79
C GLY A 94 10.52 -11.39 4.45
N ARG A 95 10.44 -12.72 4.55
CA ARG A 95 10.21 -13.59 3.38
C ARG A 95 8.71 -13.68 3.12
N GLN A 96 8.26 -13.11 2.02
CA GLN A 96 6.90 -13.29 1.51
C GLN A 96 6.79 -14.65 0.83
N LEU A 97 5.83 -15.47 1.26
CA LEU A 97 5.52 -16.74 0.60
C LEU A 97 4.35 -16.50 -0.34
N SER A 98 4.57 -16.68 -1.64
CA SER A 98 3.48 -16.67 -2.62
C SER A 98 3.08 -18.12 -2.90
N ASP A 99 1.79 -18.42 -2.74
CA ASP A 99 1.25 -19.77 -2.96
C ASP A 99 1.29 -20.20 -4.44
N LYS A 100 1.52 -19.25 -5.36
CA LYS A 100 1.50 -19.48 -6.81
C LYS A 100 2.88 -19.27 -7.42
N PRO A 101 3.61 -20.36 -7.75
CA PRO A 101 4.94 -20.25 -8.37
C PRO A 101 4.92 -19.56 -9.75
N LYS A 102 3.77 -19.56 -10.44
CA LYS A 102 3.57 -18.87 -11.73
C LYS A 102 3.59 -17.35 -11.60
N GLU A 103 3.08 -16.82 -10.48
CA GLU A 103 3.07 -15.37 -10.24
C GLU A 103 4.48 -14.87 -9.91
N VAL A 104 5.22 -15.64 -9.10
CA VAL A 104 6.64 -15.39 -8.81
C VAL A 104 7.50 -15.48 -10.08
N ALA A 105 7.29 -16.49 -10.92
CA ALA A 105 8.00 -16.61 -12.20
C ALA A 105 7.73 -15.41 -13.13
N ARG A 106 6.49 -14.90 -13.15
CA ARG A 106 6.11 -13.72 -13.93
C ARG A 106 6.77 -12.45 -13.37
N GLN A 107 6.85 -12.31 -12.06
CA GLN A 107 7.54 -11.21 -11.40
C GLN A 107 9.04 -11.26 -11.70
N MET A 108 9.69 -12.40 -11.52
CA MET A 108 11.11 -12.60 -11.85
C MET A 108 11.43 -12.29 -13.33
N LYS A 109 10.48 -12.58 -14.25
CA LYS A 109 10.62 -12.24 -15.66
C LYS A 109 10.48 -10.74 -15.92
N ARG A 110 9.58 -10.05 -15.21
CA ARG A 110 9.42 -8.58 -15.29
C ARG A 110 10.66 -7.86 -14.78
N ASP A 111 11.25 -8.37 -13.70
CA ASP A 111 12.40 -7.76 -13.02
C ASP A 111 13.73 -8.04 -13.73
N GLY A 112 13.73 -8.85 -14.80
CA GLY A 112 14.96 -9.26 -15.52
C GLY A 112 15.87 -10.21 -14.73
N MET A 113 15.35 -10.75 -13.61
CA MET A 113 16.07 -11.62 -12.68
C MET A 113 15.82 -13.11 -12.91
N ALA A 114 15.03 -13.48 -13.93
CA ALA A 114 14.84 -14.87 -14.32
C ALA A 114 16.09 -15.42 -15.03
N SER A 115 16.69 -16.46 -14.48
CA SER A 115 17.74 -17.22 -15.17
C SER A 115 17.15 -18.23 -16.16
N ASP A 116 18.03 -18.77 -17.00
CA ASP A 116 17.71 -19.82 -17.96
C ASP A 116 17.71 -21.25 -17.34
N ILE A 117 18.14 -21.39 -16.07
CA ILE A 117 18.01 -22.65 -15.32
C ILE A 117 16.64 -22.66 -14.61
N LYS A 118 15.85 -23.73 -14.81
CA LYS A 118 14.54 -23.89 -14.17
C LYS A 118 14.50 -25.12 -13.27
N ILE A 119 13.98 -24.95 -12.06
CA ILE A 119 13.69 -26.05 -11.13
C ILE A 119 12.17 -26.27 -11.17
N GLY A 120 11.72 -27.23 -11.96
CA GLY A 120 10.29 -27.41 -12.24
C GLY A 120 9.76 -26.24 -13.06
N ASP A 121 8.67 -25.62 -12.59
CA ASP A 121 8.03 -24.46 -13.24
C ASP A 121 8.62 -23.11 -12.83
N LEU A 122 9.52 -23.08 -11.83
CA LEU A 122 10.09 -21.84 -11.30
C LEU A 122 11.51 -21.60 -11.86
N PRO A 123 11.76 -20.46 -12.54
CA PRO A 123 13.11 -20.06 -12.91
C PRO A 123 13.91 -19.69 -11.66
N ILE A 124 15.17 -20.08 -11.57
CA ILE A 124 16.03 -19.61 -10.47
C ILE A 124 16.46 -18.17 -10.73
N LEU A 125 16.87 -17.47 -9.68
CA LEU A 125 17.38 -16.11 -9.77
C LEU A 125 18.68 -16.08 -10.59
N LYS A 126 18.80 -15.11 -11.49
CA LYS A 126 19.98 -14.88 -12.32
C LYS A 126 21.22 -14.72 -11.43
N ASN A 127 22.31 -15.40 -11.77
CA ASN A 127 23.57 -15.46 -11.02
C ASN A 127 23.52 -16.20 -9.66
N SER A 128 22.38 -16.71 -9.20
CA SER A 128 22.36 -17.60 -8.01
C SER A 128 23.09 -18.93 -8.26
N GLU A 129 23.34 -19.28 -9.52
CA GLU A 129 24.20 -20.40 -9.91
C GLU A 129 25.65 -20.28 -9.40
N ILE A 130 26.14 -19.05 -9.18
CA ILE A 130 27.49 -18.79 -8.63
C ILE A 130 27.50 -18.87 -7.10
N GLN A 131 26.34 -18.71 -6.45
CA GLN A 131 26.22 -18.61 -4.99
C GLN A 131 26.17 -19.97 -4.26
N ASN A 132 26.41 -21.07 -4.98
CA ASN A 132 26.29 -22.46 -4.52
C ASN A 132 24.86 -22.84 -4.08
N PHE A 133 24.42 -24.06 -4.42
CA PHE A 133 23.12 -24.58 -4.01
C PHE A 133 23.25 -25.58 -2.87
N CYS A 134 22.48 -25.37 -1.80
CA CYS A 134 22.25 -26.38 -0.78
C CYS A 134 20.88 -27.04 -1.02
N LEU A 135 20.88 -28.32 -1.41
CA LEU A 135 19.66 -29.11 -1.58
C LEU A 135 19.41 -29.92 -0.30
N HIS A 136 18.53 -29.42 0.57
CA HIS A 136 18.10 -30.11 1.78
C HIS A 136 16.74 -30.82 1.58
N GLY A 137 16.58 -31.99 2.20
CA GLY A 137 15.36 -32.80 2.04
C GLY A 137 15.53 -34.23 2.56
N THR A 138 14.44 -34.95 2.78
CA THR A 138 14.44 -36.35 3.23
C THR A 138 14.94 -37.30 2.12
N VAL A 139 15.26 -38.55 2.47
CA VAL A 139 15.57 -39.59 1.47
C VAL A 139 14.31 -39.81 0.60
N GLY A 140 14.47 -39.84 -0.72
CA GLY A 140 13.34 -39.96 -1.65
C GLY A 140 12.66 -38.64 -2.08
N SER A 141 13.03 -37.49 -1.50
CA SER A 141 12.47 -36.16 -1.85
C SER A 141 12.84 -35.63 -3.25
N GLY A 142 13.54 -36.42 -4.08
CA GLY A 142 13.87 -36.02 -5.45
C GLY A 142 15.10 -35.11 -5.59
N LYS A 143 15.93 -34.93 -4.56
CA LYS A 143 17.21 -34.18 -4.65
C LYS A 143 18.08 -34.64 -5.82
N SER A 144 18.14 -35.95 -6.05
CA SER A 144 18.85 -36.55 -7.18
C SER A 144 18.28 -36.10 -8.54
N GLU A 145 16.96 -35.93 -8.65
CA GLU A 145 16.32 -35.51 -9.89
C GLU A 145 16.60 -34.04 -10.21
N VAL A 146 16.64 -33.19 -9.19
CA VAL A 146 17.07 -31.78 -9.34
C VAL A 146 18.50 -31.72 -9.85
N ILE A 147 19.42 -32.52 -9.30
CA ILE A 147 20.82 -32.59 -9.76
C ILE A 147 20.89 -33.04 -11.23
N ARG A 148 20.11 -34.05 -11.64
CA ARG A 148 20.07 -34.49 -13.05
C ARG A 148 19.62 -33.39 -14.00
N ARG A 149 18.59 -32.63 -13.63
CA ARG A 149 18.10 -31.50 -14.43
C ARG A 149 19.15 -30.39 -14.54
N LEU A 150 19.81 -30.03 -13.43
CA LEU A 150 20.91 -29.06 -13.43
C LEU A 150 22.04 -29.49 -14.37
N LEU A 151 22.44 -30.76 -14.33
CA LEU A 151 23.49 -31.29 -15.20
C LEU A 151 23.10 -31.30 -16.68
N ASN A 152 21.81 -31.48 -17.01
CA ASN A 152 21.33 -31.31 -18.38
C ASN A 152 21.45 -29.86 -18.87
N TYR A 153 21.20 -28.86 -18.00
CA TYR A 153 21.39 -27.44 -18.34
C TYR A 153 22.86 -27.10 -18.56
N VAL A 154 23.75 -27.51 -17.65
CA VAL A 154 25.21 -27.36 -17.79
C VAL A 154 25.68 -27.97 -19.12
N ARG A 155 25.17 -29.15 -19.47
CA ARG A 155 25.49 -29.82 -20.73
C ARG A 155 24.96 -29.07 -21.95
N ALA A 156 23.75 -28.51 -21.90
CA ALA A 156 23.19 -27.74 -23.01
C ALA A 156 24.00 -26.45 -23.26
N ARG A 157 24.55 -25.84 -22.20
CA ARG A 157 25.43 -24.67 -22.28
C ARG A 157 26.87 -25.02 -22.67
N GLY A 158 27.30 -26.26 -22.43
CA GLY A 158 28.66 -26.71 -22.68
C GLY A 158 29.65 -26.38 -21.55
N ASP A 159 29.13 -26.08 -20.36
CA ASP A 159 29.94 -25.71 -19.20
C ASP A 159 30.61 -26.95 -18.58
N MET A 160 31.79 -26.75 -17.97
CA MET A 160 32.49 -27.82 -17.27
C MET A 160 31.90 -28.03 -15.86
N ALA A 161 31.51 -29.26 -15.53
CA ALA A 161 31.10 -29.64 -14.19
C ALA A 161 31.92 -30.82 -13.67
N ILE A 162 32.28 -30.75 -12.38
CA ILE A 162 32.92 -31.83 -11.65
C ILE A 162 31.87 -32.43 -10.71
N ILE A 163 31.70 -33.75 -10.79
CA ILE A 163 30.68 -34.47 -10.02
C ILE A 163 31.40 -35.49 -9.13
N TYR A 164 31.08 -35.45 -7.85
CA TYR A 164 31.45 -36.50 -6.91
C TYR A 164 30.25 -37.44 -6.72
N ASP A 165 30.31 -38.61 -7.35
CA ASP A 165 29.25 -39.63 -7.29
C ASP A 165 29.76 -40.87 -6.57
N ARG A 166 29.23 -41.14 -5.36
CA ARG A 166 29.58 -42.36 -4.60
C ARG A 166 28.96 -43.64 -5.18
N SER A 167 27.86 -43.53 -5.91
CA SER A 167 27.10 -44.70 -6.41
C SER A 167 27.23 -44.91 -7.93
N CYS A 168 27.91 -44.00 -8.64
CA CYS A 168 28.15 -44.02 -10.10
C CYS A 168 26.90 -44.09 -10.98
N GLU A 169 25.70 -43.88 -10.45
CA GLU A 169 24.44 -43.92 -11.22
C GLU A 169 24.26 -42.68 -12.09
N PHE A 170 24.72 -41.51 -11.63
CA PHE A 170 24.61 -40.27 -12.38
C PHE A 170 25.54 -40.27 -13.59
N VAL A 171 26.73 -40.84 -13.43
CA VAL A 171 27.73 -40.97 -14.49
C VAL A 171 27.16 -41.81 -15.64
N LYS A 172 26.48 -42.93 -15.34
CA LYS A 172 25.82 -43.76 -16.37
C LYS A 172 24.68 -43.02 -17.06
N ALA A 173 23.79 -42.37 -16.33
CA ALA A 173 22.66 -41.67 -16.93
C ALA A 173 23.09 -40.51 -17.86
N ILE A 174 24.15 -39.79 -17.50
CA ILE A 174 24.59 -38.58 -18.20
C ILE A 174 25.58 -38.89 -19.32
N MET A 175 26.52 -39.82 -19.11
CA MET A 175 27.54 -40.15 -20.12
C MET A 175 26.97 -40.92 -21.32
N THR A 176 25.97 -41.77 -21.11
CA THR A 176 25.50 -42.71 -22.16
C THR A 176 24.84 -42.02 -23.36
N ARG A 177 24.38 -40.76 -23.23
CA ARG A 177 23.69 -40.05 -24.33
C ARG A 177 24.57 -39.23 -25.28
N HIS A 178 25.85 -38.93 -24.99
CA HIS A 178 26.71 -38.16 -25.95
C HIS A 178 28.22 -38.13 -25.65
N TRP A 179 28.67 -38.59 -24.47
CA TRP A 179 30.09 -38.48 -24.11
C TRP A 179 31.02 -39.48 -24.82
N ILE A 180 30.47 -40.45 -25.56
CA ILE A 180 31.26 -41.40 -26.36
C ILE A 180 32.05 -40.71 -27.49
N LYS A 181 31.64 -39.51 -27.95
CA LYS A 181 32.36 -38.78 -29.01
C LYS A 181 33.48 -37.84 -28.54
N SER A 182 33.41 -37.26 -27.33
CA SER A 182 34.47 -36.38 -26.81
C SER A 182 35.46 -37.07 -25.86
N SER A 183 35.02 -38.15 -25.19
CA SER A 183 35.85 -38.89 -24.25
C SER A 183 36.91 -39.77 -24.90
N THR A 184 36.78 -40.11 -26.18
CA THR A 184 37.82 -40.88 -26.89
C THR A 184 39.14 -40.10 -26.98
N ARG A 185 39.11 -38.76 -26.87
CA ARG A 185 40.30 -37.90 -26.84
C ARG A 185 40.93 -37.81 -25.44
N TRP A 186 40.12 -37.83 -24.38
CA TRP A 186 40.59 -37.74 -22.99
C TRP A 186 40.92 -39.10 -22.34
N ILE A 187 40.19 -40.16 -22.68
CA ILE A 187 40.44 -41.53 -22.19
C ILE A 187 41.74 -42.09 -22.81
N ARG A 188 42.11 -41.66 -24.03
CA ARG A 188 43.39 -42.05 -24.65
C ARG A 188 44.60 -41.38 -23.98
N ALA A 189 44.43 -40.18 -23.40
CA ALA A 189 45.49 -39.51 -22.63
C ALA A 189 45.72 -40.13 -21.24
N ARG A 190 44.73 -40.82 -20.65
CA ARG A 190 44.86 -41.47 -19.32
C ARG A 190 45.22 -42.96 -19.36
N ARG A 191 45.22 -43.62 -20.51
CA ARG A 191 45.74 -44.99 -20.63
C ARG A 191 47.26 -45.11 -20.40
N GLY A 192 47.97 -44.00 -20.18
CA GLY A 192 49.35 -43.99 -19.71
C GLY A 192 49.53 -43.85 -18.18
N ILE A 193 48.46 -43.62 -17.42
CA ILE A 193 48.56 -43.30 -15.97
C ILE A 193 47.92 -44.38 -15.08
N CYS A 194 47.03 -45.21 -15.61
CA CYS A 194 46.44 -46.33 -14.87
C CYS A 194 47.06 -47.66 -15.31
N GLY A 195 48.36 -47.82 -15.07
CA GLY A 195 49.12 -49.02 -15.43
C GLY A 195 50.50 -49.01 -14.79
N LYS A 196 50.54 -49.13 -13.45
CA LYS A 196 51.67 -49.56 -12.58
C LYS A 196 51.14 -49.43 -11.14
N SER A 197 50.74 -50.56 -10.53
CA SER A 197 51.50 -51.28 -9.49
C SER A 197 51.59 -50.45 -8.19
N ALA A 198 51.20 -50.91 -7.01
CA ALA A 198 51.03 -52.25 -6.44
C ALA A 198 49.87 -52.25 -5.41
#